data_AF-A0A3B9X094-F1
#
_entry.id   AF-A0A3B9X094-F1
#
_cell.length_a   1.000
_cell.length_b   1.000
_cell.length_c   1.000
_cell.angle_alpha   90.00
_cell.angle_beta   90.00
_cell.angle_gamma   90.00
#
_symmetry.space_group_name_H-M   'P 1'
#
loop_
_entity.id
_entity.type
_entity.pdbx_description
1 polymer ?
#
loop_
_entity_poly.entity_id
_entity_poly.type
_entity_poly.pdbx_seq_one_letter_code
_entity_poly.pdbx_strand_id
1 'polypeptide(L)'
;LLFDAASKMVDVHFGRSDKRYVDYQQSIANASYLVSQHPELMNEMERPEFRLNQDQLRRRLISSERSASRGFQAGEEALLNILAQRQVEDGLSVPLAEANANLGDWYLMFGRRKAAVQQYASAWQIIADLEDHPELLAEFFGHVVPLPSFLDAPTSLVFASEKGKDTKELEVGFVDLRFDVTENGVVRNLEIVSGESEEKALILGRLQRQVRSSVFRPMLEDGIAIRSIGNQFRYRYWY
;
A
#
# COMPACT_ATOMS: atom_id res chain seq x y z
N LEU A 1 17.48 -5.26 1.40
CA LEU A 1 18.83 -5.76 1.06
C LEU A 1 18.80 -7.03 0.21
N LEU A 2 18.15 -8.12 0.63
CA LEU A 2 18.08 -9.34 -0.20
C LEU A 2 17.32 -9.13 -1.52
N PHE A 3 16.14 -8.50 -1.47
CA PHE A 3 15.39 -8.15 -2.68
C PHE A 3 16.13 -7.15 -3.58
N ASP A 4 16.83 -6.17 -3.01
CA ASP A 4 17.69 -5.24 -3.77
C ASP A 4 18.80 -5.98 -4.53
N ALA A 5 19.54 -6.87 -3.85
CA ALA A 5 20.58 -7.67 -4.49
C ALA A 5 20.01 -8.61 -5.57
N ALA A 6 18.86 -9.24 -5.30
CA ALA A 6 18.19 -10.11 -6.27
C ALA A 6 17.71 -9.33 -7.50
N SER A 7 17.12 -8.14 -7.31
CA SER A 7 16.67 -7.27 -8.41
C SER A 7 17.84 -6.84 -9.31
N LYS A 8 18.99 -6.48 -8.72
CA LYS A 8 20.21 -6.12 -9.45
C LYS A 8 20.78 -7.29 -10.23
N MET A 9 20.77 -8.49 -9.64
CA MET A 9 21.24 -9.69 -10.32
C MET A 9 20.33 -10.04 -11.50
N VAL A 10 19.02 -9.89 -11.36
CA VAL A 10 18.07 -10.07 -12.47
C VAL A 10 18.32 -9.04 -13.57
N ASP A 11 18.42 -7.75 -13.24
CA ASP A 11 18.70 -6.69 -14.20
C ASP A 11 19.98 -6.97 -15.01
N VAL A 12 21.08 -7.33 -14.32
CA VAL A 12 22.39 -7.59 -14.96
C VAL A 12 22.37 -8.81 -15.88
N HIS A 13 21.67 -9.88 -15.52
CA HIS A 13 21.76 -11.15 -16.26
C HIS A 13 20.61 -11.39 -17.24
N PHE A 14 19.45 -10.78 -16.99
CA PHE A 14 18.20 -11.04 -17.73
C PHE A 14 17.51 -9.75 -18.20
N GLY A 15 17.96 -8.58 -17.74
CA GLY A 15 17.33 -7.30 -18.03
C GLY A 15 16.09 -7.01 -17.18
N ARG A 16 15.58 -5.78 -17.28
CA ARG A 16 14.41 -5.32 -16.52
C ARG A 16 13.08 -5.89 -17.01
N SER A 17 13.06 -6.48 -18.21
CA SER A 17 11.88 -7.14 -18.77
C SER A 17 11.61 -8.53 -18.25
N ASP A 18 12.52 -9.07 -17.46
CA ASP A 18 12.23 -10.27 -16.72
C ASP A 18 11.19 -9.98 -15.63
N LYS A 19 10.09 -10.74 -15.62
CA LYS A 19 9.00 -10.60 -14.64
C LYS A 19 9.50 -10.54 -13.18
N ARG A 20 10.57 -11.30 -12.86
CA ARG A 20 11.14 -11.34 -11.51
C ARG A 20 11.67 -9.98 -11.06
N TYR A 21 12.06 -9.11 -11.99
CA TYR A 21 12.50 -7.76 -11.67
C TYR A 21 11.38 -6.98 -10.98
N VAL A 22 10.19 -6.96 -11.58
CA VAL A 22 9.00 -6.30 -11.02
C VAL A 22 8.63 -6.91 -9.66
N ASP A 23 8.62 -8.25 -9.55
CA ASP A 23 8.30 -8.94 -8.30
C ASP A 23 9.27 -8.52 -7.16
N TYR A 24 10.56 -8.37 -7.47
CA TYR A 24 11.55 -7.91 -6.49
C TYR A 24 11.41 -6.42 -6.17
N GLN A 25 11.09 -5.56 -7.13
CA GLN A 25 10.82 -4.14 -6.86
C GLN A 25 9.59 -3.99 -5.96
N GLN A 26 8.52 -4.73 -6.22
CA GLN A 26 7.32 -4.72 -5.36
C GLN A 26 7.66 -5.21 -3.95
N SER A 27 8.49 -6.25 -3.84
CA SER A 27 8.99 -6.73 -2.54
C SER A 27 9.83 -5.67 -1.80
N ILE A 28 10.60 -4.84 -2.53
CA ILE A 28 11.33 -3.71 -1.94
C ILE A 28 10.37 -2.64 -1.44
N ALA A 29 9.36 -2.24 -2.23
CA ALA A 29 8.34 -1.27 -1.81
C ALA A 29 7.59 -1.75 -0.55
N ASN A 30 7.24 -3.03 -0.50
CA ASN A 30 6.59 -3.67 0.65
C ASN A 30 7.45 -3.61 1.91
N ALA A 31 8.71 -4.02 1.80
CA ALA A 31 9.65 -3.95 2.92
C ALA A 31 9.86 -2.51 3.39
N SER A 32 10.04 -1.58 2.46
CA SER A 32 10.20 -0.14 2.73
C SER A 32 9.01 0.45 3.48
N TYR A 33 7.78 0.06 3.11
CA TYR A 33 6.58 0.45 3.84
C TYR A 33 6.60 -0.05 5.29
N LEU A 34 6.86 -1.35 5.50
CA LEU A 34 6.88 -1.93 6.85
C LEU A 34 7.94 -1.27 7.74
N VAL A 35 9.10 -0.94 7.18
CA VAL A 35 10.16 -0.21 7.88
C VAL A 35 9.73 1.21 8.27
N SER A 36 8.96 1.87 7.42
CA SER A 36 8.43 3.21 7.71
C SER A 36 7.36 3.20 8.81
N GLN A 37 6.57 2.13 8.90
CA GLN A 37 5.54 1.96 9.92
C GLN A 37 6.11 1.51 11.27
N HIS A 38 7.21 0.75 11.23
CA HIS A 38 7.83 0.15 12.41
C HIS A 38 9.32 0.49 12.52
N PRO A 39 9.69 1.78 12.64
CA PRO A 39 11.09 2.19 12.76
C PRO A 39 11.77 1.58 13.99
N GLU A 40 11.02 1.25 15.04
CA GLU A 40 11.49 0.58 16.25
C GLU A 40 12.04 -0.83 16.00
N LEU A 41 11.45 -1.59 15.06
CA LEU A 41 11.95 -2.93 14.72
C LEU A 41 13.34 -2.87 14.10
N MET A 42 13.66 -1.78 13.40
CA MET A 42 15.02 -1.54 12.90
C MET A 42 16.01 -1.29 14.04
N ASN A 43 15.59 -0.63 15.11
CA ASN A 43 16.44 -0.45 16.29
C ASN A 43 16.68 -1.79 17.02
N GLU A 44 15.75 -2.74 16.95
CA GLU A 44 15.95 -4.09 17.50
C GLU A 44 17.01 -4.89 16.73
N MET A 45 17.09 -4.70 15.40
CA MET A 45 18.18 -5.28 14.59
C MET A 45 19.56 -4.77 15.00
N GLU A 46 19.64 -3.62 15.69
CA GLU A 46 20.89 -3.10 16.21
C GLU A 46 21.32 -3.76 17.54
N ARG A 47 20.54 -4.68 18.13
CA ARG A 47 20.91 -5.33 19.40
C ARG A 47 22.07 -6.33 19.22
N PRO A 48 23.00 -6.45 20.20
CA PRO A 48 24.18 -7.31 20.11
C PRO A 48 23.91 -8.78 19.74
N GLU A 49 22.78 -9.33 20.20
CA GLU A 49 22.34 -10.69 19.94
C GLU A 49 22.07 -10.96 18.45
N PHE A 50 21.63 -9.93 17.71
CA PHE A 50 21.42 -9.99 16.26
C PHE A 50 22.64 -9.52 15.45
N ARG A 51 23.66 -8.90 16.10
CA ARG A 51 24.91 -8.44 15.45
C ARG A 51 25.84 -9.58 15.04
N LEU A 52 25.80 -10.73 15.73
CA LEU A 52 26.81 -11.79 15.61
C LEU A 52 26.75 -12.58 14.29
N ASN A 53 25.70 -12.44 13.47
CA ASN A 53 25.53 -13.26 12.28
C ASN A 53 25.87 -12.60 10.94
N GLN A 54 26.30 -11.32 10.86
CA GLN A 54 26.49 -10.71 9.53
C GLN A 54 27.36 -9.42 9.49
N ASP A 55 28.66 -9.56 9.77
CA ASP A 55 29.64 -8.45 9.70
C ASP A 55 29.83 -7.88 8.28
N GLN A 56 29.54 -8.65 7.24
CA GLN A 56 29.53 -8.14 5.85
C GLN A 56 28.27 -7.31 5.54
N LEU A 57 27.12 -7.67 6.12
CA LEU A 57 25.87 -6.92 5.98
C LEU A 57 25.96 -5.59 6.75
N ARG A 58 26.58 -5.63 7.93
CA ARG A 58 26.82 -4.47 8.81
C ARG A 58 27.59 -3.35 8.12
N ARG A 59 28.61 -3.66 7.30
CA ARG A 59 29.37 -2.65 6.55
C ARG A 59 28.55 -1.90 5.48
N ARG A 60 27.44 -2.48 5.01
CA ARG A 60 26.47 -1.80 4.13
C ARG A 60 25.36 -1.09 4.90
N LEU A 61 25.12 -1.47 6.16
CA LEU A 61 24.05 -0.94 7.03
C LEU A 61 24.48 0.27 7.87
N ILE A 62 25.77 0.41 8.22
CA ILE A 62 26.26 1.53 9.03
C ILE A 62 26.37 2.79 8.17
N SER A 63 25.25 3.47 8.06
CA SER A 63 25.17 4.93 8.03
C SER A 63 23.86 5.27 8.72
N SER A 64 23.90 5.35 10.06
CA SER A 64 22.75 5.55 10.92
C SER A 64 22.32 7.02 10.95
N GLU A 65 21.77 7.52 9.84
CA GLU A 65 21.00 8.77 9.87
C GLU A 65 19.69 8.59 9.08
N ARG A 66 18.58 8.59 9.84
CA ARG A 66 17.17 8.76 9.41
C ARG A 66 16.51 7.57 8.70
N SER A 67 16.24 6.50 9.45
CA SER A 67 15.51 5.29 8.99
C SER A 67 14.20 5.59 8.23
N ALA A 68 13.38 6.54 8.71
CA ALA A 68 12.12 6.93 8.04
C ALA A 68 12.32 7.59 6.66
N SER A 69 13.40 8.35 6.48
CA SER A 69 13.73 8.98 5.18
C SER A 69 14.20 7.94 4.17
N ARG A 70 14.86 6.86 4.61
CA ARG A 70 15.34 5.79 3.74
C ARG A 70 14.23 4.83 3.33
N GLY A 71 13.31 4.48 4.23
CA GLY A 71 12.13 3.69 3.89
C GLY A 71 11.32 4.36 2.79
N PHE A 72 11.07 5.67 2.93
CA PHE A 72 10.41 6.46 1.88
C PHE A 72 11.18 6.40 0.54
N GLN A 73 12.48 6.71 0.54
CA GLN A 73 13.28 6.77 -0.69
C GLN A 73 13.40 5.42 -1.40
N ALA A 74 13.68 4.34 -0.65
CA ALA A 74 13.85 3.03 -1.23
C ALA A 74 12.54 2.47 -1.82
N GLY A 75 11.39 2.74 -1.19
CA GLY A 75 10.10 2.37 -1.75
C GLY A 75 9.71 3.21 -2.96
N GLU A 76 9.99 4.52 -2.92
CA GLU A 76 9.79 5.42 -4.06
C GLU A 76 10.63 4.98 -5.27
N GLU A 77 11.92 4.71 -5.07
CA GLU A 77 12.82 4.22 -6.12
C GLU A 77 12.31 2.92 -6.75
N ALA A 78 11.82 2.00 -5.92
CA ALA A 78 11.30 0.73 -6.41
C ALA A 78 10.04 0.89 -7.26
N LEU A 79 9.10 1.75 -6.85
CA LEU A 79 7.89 2.05 -7.61
C LEU A 79 8.20 2.80 -8.91
N LEU A 80 9.18 3.72 -8.90
CA LEU A 80 9.68 4.38 -10.10
C LEU A 80 10.33 3.40 -11.08
N ASN A 81 11.06 2.40 -10.58
CA ASN A 81 11.64 1.35 -11.42
C ASN A 81 10.56 0.49 -12.09
N ILE A 82 9.48 0.15 -11.38
CA ILE A 82 8.32 -0.55 -11.97
C ILE A 82 7.68 0.33 -13.05
N LEU A 83 7.41 1.60 -12.74
CA LEU A 83 6.79 2.54 -13.70
C LEU A 83 7.65 2.67 -14.97
N ALA A 84 8.95 2.86 -14.83
CA ALA A 84 9.87 2.97 -15.97
C ALA A 84 9.90 1.70 -16.82
N GLN A 85 9.84 0.53 -16.18
CA GLN A 85 9.77 -0.76 -16.87
C GLN A 85 8.46 -0.90 -17.67
N ARG A 86 7.31 -0.61 -17.06
CA ARG A 86 5.99 -0.63 -17.71
C ARG A 86 5.90 0.32 -18.89
N GLN A 87 6.49 1.50 -18.75
CA GLN A 87 6.51 2.48 -19.82
C GLN A 87 7.28 2.00 -21.06
N VAL A 88 8.37 1.25 -20.85
CA VAL A 88 9.19 0.72 -21.95
C VAL A 88 8.55 -0.51 -22.60
N GLU A 89 7.95 -1.40 -21.82
CA GLU A 89 7.44 -2.68 -22.32
C GLU A 89 6.01 -2.62 -22.82
N ASP A 90 5.14 -1.95 -22.07
CA ASP A 90 3.70 -2.06 -22.26
C ASP A 90 3.12 -0.83 -22.96
N GLY A 91 3.85 0.29 -23.01
CA GLY A 91 3.33 1.56 -23.54
C GLY A 91 2.07 2.03 -22.81
N LEU A 92 1.09 2.58 -23.53
CA LEU A 92 -0.22 2.91 -22.97
C LEU A 92 -1.00 1.63 -22.67
N SER A 93 -1.09 1.28 -21.38
CA SER A 93 -1.65 0.01 -20.93
C SER A 93 -2.18 0.10 -19.49
N VAL A 94 -3.03 -0.86 -19.11
CA VAL A 94 -3.53 -0.98 -17.73
C VAL A 94 -2.39 -1.15 -16.71
N PRO A 95 -1.36 -1.99 -16.93
CA PRO A 95 -0.21 -2.08 -16.03
C PRO A 95 0.55 -0.75 -15.83
N LEU A 96 0.64 0.10 -16.86
CA LEU A 96 1.25 1.43 -16.71
C LEU A 96 0.37 2.36 -15.85
N ALA A 97 -0.94 2.32 -16.03
CA ALA A 97 -1.87 3.08 -15.18
C ALA A 97 -1.79 2.63 -13.72
N GLU A 98 -1.72 1.32 -13.48
CA GLU A 98 -1.56 0.73 -12.15
C GLU A 98 -0.25 1.17 -11.49
N ALA A 99 0.87 1.16 -12.22
CA ALA A 99 2.15 1.62 -11.70
C ALA A 99 2.11 3.10 -11.30
N ASN A 100 1.45 3.96 -12.08
CA ASN A 100 1.22 5.36 -11.72
C ASN A 100 0.34 5.48 -10.47
N ALA A 101 -0.77 4.75 -10.40
CA ALA A 101 -1.66 4.76 -9.24
C ALA A 101 -0.95 4.29 -7.96
N ASN A 102 -0.12 3.25 -8.03
CA ASN A 102 0.66 2.74 -6.90
C ASN A 102 1.72 3.74 -6.41
N LEU A 103 2.35 4.49 -7.33
CA LEU A 103 3.24 5.60 -6.97
C LEU A 103 2.45 6.77 -6.35
N GLY A 104 1.23 7.04 -6.84
CA GLY A 104 0.30 7.99 -6.23
C GLY A 104 -0.08 7.63 -4.79
N ASP A 105 -0.38 6.35 -4.56
CA ASP A 105 -0.69 5.80 -3.24
C ASP A 105 0.49 5.97 -2.28
N TRP A 106 1.70 5.66 -2.75
CA TRP A 106 2.93 5.90 -1.99
C TRP A 106 3.03 7.36 -1.57
N TYR A 107 2.89 8.28 -2.50
CA TYR A 107 2.93 9.70 -2.19
C TYR A 107 1.83 10.14 -1.24
N LEU A 108 0.63 9.58 -1.35
CA LEU A 108 -0.48 9.90 -0.46
C LEU A 108 -0.18 9.44 0.99
N MET A 109 0.28 8.20 1.17
CA MET A 109 0.64 7.65 2.48
C MET A 109 1.74 8.45 3.18
N PHE A 110 2.68 9.01 2.42
CA PHE A 110 3.78 9.83 2.95
C PHE A 110 3.50 11.35 2.92
N GLY A 111 2.24 11.75 2.72
CA GLY A 111 1.81 13.16 2.82
C GLY A 111 2.26 14.05 1.65
N ARG A 112 2.79 13.48 0.57
CA ARG A 112 3.22 14.18 -0.65
C ARG A 112 2.05 14.43 -1.60
N ARG A 113 1.04 15.16 -1.11
CA ARG A 113 -0.26 15.37 -1.78
C ARG A 113 -0.16 15.83 -3.23
N LYS A 114 0.69 16.83 -3.52
CA LYS A 114 0.85 17.34 -4.89
C LYS A 114 1.37 16.26 -5.85
N ALA A 115 2.33 15.46 -5.40
CA ALA A 115 2.88 14.37 -6.20
C ALA A 115 1.83 13.26 -6.38
N ALA A 116 1.06 12.94 -5.34
CA ALA A 116 -0.03 11.97 -5.43
C ALA A 116 -1.08 12.38 -6.48
N VAL A 117 -1.55 13.64 -6.44
CA VAL A 117 -2.51 14.17 -7.43
C VAL A 117 -1.97 14.06 -8.86
N GLN A 118 -0.69 14.38 -9.07
CA GLN A 118 -0.07 14.24 -10.39
C GLN A 118 -0.08 12.80 -10.89
N GLN A 119 0.31 11.85 -10.03
CA GLN A 119 0.35 10.43 -10.43
C GLN A 119 -1.05 9.85 -10.68
N TYR A 120 -2.05 10.23 -9.88
CA TYR A 120 -3.42 9.79 -10.13
C TYR A 120 -4.00 10.39 -11.42
N ALA A 121 -3.73 11.66 -11.71
CA ALA A 121 -4.13 12.27 -12.97
C ALA A 121 -3.48 11.58 -14.17
N SER A 122 -2.19 11.22 -14.08
CA SER A 122 -1.51 10.42 -15.10
C SER A 122 -2.17 9.04 -15.29
N ALA A 123 -2.44 8.33 -14.19
CA ALA A 123 -3.12 7.03 -14.24
C ALA A 123 -4.52 7.13 -14.88
N TRP A 124 -5.30 8.14 -14.49
CA TRP A 124 -6.60 8.42 -15.07
C TRP A 124 -6.50 8.65 -16.58
N GLN A 125 -5.56 9.51 -17.02
CA GLN A 125 -5.38 9.81 -18.43
C GLN A 125 -4.97 8.57 -19.23
N ILE A 126 -4.05 7.76 -18.71
CA ILE A 126 -3.64 6.50 -19.37
C ILE A 126 -4.86 5.61 -19.59
N ILE A 127 -5.72 5.44 -18.58
CA ILE A 127 -6.94 4.62 -18.71
C ILE A 127 -7.91 5.27 -19.70
N ALA A 128 -8.13 6.59 -19.62
CA ALA A 128 -9.03 7.33 -20.51
C ALA A 128 -8.64 7.22 -22.00
N ASP A 129 -7.36 6.98 -22.29
CA ASP A 129 -6.85 6.78 -23.65
C ASP A 129 -6.96 5.32 -24.15
N LEU A 130 -7.49 4.39 -23.34
CA LEU A 130 -7.75 2.99 -23.73
C LEU A 130 -9.17 2.81 -24.30
N GLU A 131 -9.37 1.74 -25.09
CA GLU A 131 -10.66 1.45 -25.75
C GLU A 131 -11.79 1.16 -24.73
N ASP A 132 -11.51 0.42 -23.65
CA ASP A 132 -12.47 0.02 -22.60
C ASP A 132 -12.43 0.94 -21.36
N HIS A 133 -12.16 2.23 -21.55
CA HIS A 133 -11.89 3.17 -20.46
C HIS A 133 -13.01 3.34 -19.41
N PRO A 134 -14.33 3.33 -19.71
CA PRO A 134 -15.34 3.61 -18.70
C PRO A 134 -15.38 2.54 -17.60
N GLU A 135 -15.34 1.27 -17.99
CA GLU A 135 -15.31 0.13 -17.07
C GLU A 135 -14.00 0.13 -16.25
N LEU A 136 -12.87 0.38 -16.89
CA LEU A 136 -11.56 0.44 -16.23
C LEU A 136 -11.46 1.61 -15.24
N LEU A 137 -12.00 2.78 -15.58
CA LEU A 137 -12.04 3.93 -14.66
C LEU A 137 -12.92 3.63 -13.44
N ALA A 138 -14.06 2.96 -13.64
CA ALA A 138 -14.92 2.53 -12.54
C ALA A 138 -14.24 1.51 -11.63
N GLU A 139 -13.45 0.59 -12.21
CA GLU A 139 -12.65 -0.38 -11.44
C GLU A 139 -11.53 0.28 -10.65
N PHE A 140 -10.75 1.18 -11.25
CA PHE A 140 -9.56 1.77 -10.62
C PHE A 140 -9.88 2.88 -9.62
N PHE A 141 -10.90 3.69 -9.92
CA PHE A 141 -11.17 4.95 -9.24
C PHE A 141 -12.65 5.16 -8.87
N GLY A 142 -13.54 4.23 -9.21
CA GLY A 142 -14.96 4.29 -8.86
C GLY A 142 -15.27 3.97 -7.39
N HIS A 143 -14.27 3.51 -6.62
CA HIS A 143 -14.41 3.26 -5.20
C HIS A 143 -13.11 3.57 -4.46
N VAL A 144 -13.23 3.80 -3.15
CA VAL A 144 -12.06 4.05 -2.30
C VAL A 144 -11.31 2.75 -2.05
N VAL A 145 -9.98 2.75 -2.12
CA VAL A 145 -9.15 1.55 -1.95
C VAL A 145 -8.29 1.68 -0.67
N PRO A 146 -8.31 0.72 0.26
CA PRO A 146 -7.44 0.76 1.43
C PRO A 146 -5.96 0.66 1.01
N LEU A 147 -5.11 1.51 1.59
CA LEU A 147 -3.68 1.54 1.26
C LEU A 147 -2.82 0.87 2.33
N PRO A 148 -1.66 0.33 1.92
CA PRO A 148 -1.12 0.24 0.55
C PRO A 148 -1.81 -0.81 -0.33
N SER A 149 -2.09 -0.46 -1.58
CA SER A 149 -2.76 -1.29 -2.59
C SER A 149 -1.87 -2.41 -3.15
N PHE A 150 -0.55 -2.24 -3.10
CA PHE A 150 0.45 -3.14 -3.68
C PHE A 150 0.94 -4.24 -2.71
N LEU A 151 0.34 -4.34 -1.51
CA LEU A 151 0.57 -5.44 -0.58
C LEU A 151 -0.36 -6.62 -0.89
N ASP A 152 0.22 -7.78 -1.21
CA ASP A 152 -0.49 -9.09 -1.27
C ASP A 152 -0.86 -9.65 0.12
N ALA A 153 -0.71 -8.85 1.19
CA ALA A 153 -1.07 -9.28 2.53
C ALA A 153 -2.59 -9.16 2.72
N PRO A 154 -3.23 -10.09 3.46
CA PRO A 154 -4.63 -9.97 3.79
C PRO A 154 -4.82 -8.73 4.68
N THR A 155 -5.17 -7.60 4.08
CA THR A 155 -5.62 -6.44 4.83
C THR A 155 -6.87 -6.86 5.59
N SER A 156 -6.92 -6.59 6.90
CA SER A 156 -8.09 -6.90 7.73
C SER A 156 -9.37 -6.16 7.28
N LEU A 157 -9.20 -5.15 6.41
CA LEU A 157 -10.25 -4.48 5.66
C LEU A 157 -10.59 -5.31 4.43
N VAL A 158 -11.74 -5.96 4.45
CA VAL A 158 -12.31 -6.62 3.28
C VAL A 158 -13.50 -5.76 2.86
N PHE A 159 -13.60 -5.39 1.58
CA PHE A 159 -14.90 -4.94 1.04
C PHE A 159 -15.93 -6.02 1.36
N ALA A 160 -17.22 -5.72 1.39
CA ALA A 160 -18.26 -6.68 1.80
C ALA A 160 -18.44 -7.91 0.87
N SER A 161 -17.39 -8.37 0.18
CA SER A 161 -17.28 -9.60 -0.59
C SER A 161 -16.72 -10.74 0.26
N GLU A 162 -17.49 -11.82 0.33
CA GLU A 162 -17.25 -13.05 1.06
C GLU A 162 -15.98 -13.78 0.59
N LYS A 163 -14.97 -13.93 1.49
CA LYS A 163 -14.11 -15.13 1.68
C LYS A 163 -12.85 -14.76 2.48
N GLY A 164 -12.91 -14.87 3.80
CA GLY A 164 -11.72 -14.84 4.66
C GLY A 164 -11.12 -16.24 4.80
N LYS A 165 -9.81 -16.40 4.54
CA LYS A 165 -9.06 -17.65 4.83
C LYS A 165 -8.89 -17.86 6.33
N ASP A 166 -9.19 -19.08 6.80
CA ASP A 166 -9.14 -19.54 8.20
C ASP A 166 -7.71 -19.60 8.77
N THR A 167 -7.50 -19.05 9.97
CA THR A 167 -6.42 -19.44 10.89
C THR A 167 -7.07 -20.14 12.09
N LYS A 168 -6.74 -21.43 12.28
CA LYS A 168 -7.53 -22.42 13.03
C LYS A 168 -7.53 -22.31 14.57
N GLU A 169 -7.00 -21.25 15.17
CA GLU A 169 -6.84 -21.15 16.64
C GLU A 169 -7.39 -19.84 17.26
N LEU A 170 -7.99 -18.95 16.47
CA LEU A 170 -8.58 -17.70 16.96
C LEU A 170 -10.04 -17.62 16.50
N GLU A 171 -10.95 -17.16 17.36
CA GLU A 171 -12.31 -16.91 16.94
C GLU A 171 -12.35 -15.68 16.01
N VAL A 172 -13.16 -15.76 14.96
CA VAL A 172 -13.30 -14.68 13.98
C VAL A 172 -14.52 -13.84 14.31
N GLY A 173 -14.31 -12.54 14.49
CA GLY A 173 -15.36 -11.54 14.57
C GLY A 173 -15.43 -10.69 13.31
N PHE A 174 -16.63 -10.20 13.02
CA PHE A 174 -16.88 -9.22 11.96
C PHE A 174 -17.57 -7.99 12.53
N VAL A 175 -17.25 -6.83 11.98
CA VAL A 175 -17.85 -5.54 12.31
C VAL A 175 -17.99 -4.74 11.03
N ASP A 176 -19.19 -4.24 10.78
CA ASP A 176 -19.45 -3.38 9.62
C ASP A 176 -19.20 -1.93 10.04
N LEU A 177 -18.44 -1.22 9.21
CA LEU A 177 -18.04 0.16 9.42
C LEU A 177 -18.57 1.03 8.29
N ARG A 178 -18.98 2.25 8.63
CA ARG A 178 -19.33 3.29 7.67
C ARG A 178 -18.50 4.53 7.89
N PHE A 179 -17.90 5.07 6.84
CA PHE A 179 -17.09 6.29 6.94
C PHE A 179 -16.95 7.03 5.61
N ASP A 180 -16.63 8.31 5.69
CA ASP A 180 -16.25 9.14 4.55
C ASP A 180 -14.74 9.04 4.31
N VAL A 181 -14.33 9.22 3.06
CA VAL A 181 -12.92 9.38 2.68
C VAL A 181 -12.79 10.72 1.96
N THR A 182 -11.92 11.58 2.48
CA THR A 182 -11.62 12.87 1.85
C THR A 182 -10.83 12.68 0.55
N GLU A 183 -10.75 13.72 -0.26
CA GLU A 183 -9.88 13.81 -1.45
C GLU A 183 -8.38 13.58 -1.14
N ASN A 184 -8.00 13.69 0.13
CA ASN A 184 -6.65 13.41 0.63
C ASN A 184 -6.50 12.01 1.26
N GLY A 185 -7.47 11.12 1.06
CA GLY A 185 -7.45 9.74 1.56
C GLY A 185 -7.67 9.58 3.06
N VAL A 186 -8.06 10.64 3.76
CA VAL A 186 -8.29 10.62 5.21
C VAL A 186 -9.71 10.19 5.56
N VAL A 187 -9.84 9.27 6.51
CA VAL A 187 -11.12 8.80 7.06
C VAL A 187 -11.80 9.87 7.92
N ARG A 188 -13.09 10.11 7.69
CA ARG A 188 -13.96 11.01 8.48
C ARG A 188 -15.29 10.34 8.78
N ASN A 189 -16.00 10.83 9.79
CA ASN A 189 -17.36 10.37 10.14
C ASN A 189 -17.46 8.83 10.31
N LEU A 190 -16.46 8.24 10.99
CA LEU A 190 -16.42 6.80 11.23
C LEU A 190 -17.47 6.36 12.26
N GLU A 191 -18.30 5.42 11.85
CA GLU A 191 -19.38 4.81 12.62
C GLU A 191 -19.28 3.28 12.56
N ILE A 192 -19.63 2.61 13.65
CA ILE A 192 -19.83 1.15 13.68
C ILE A 192 -21.32 0.90 13.39
N VAL A 193 -21.60 0.05 12.41
CA VAL A 193 -22.96 -0.26 11.95
C VAL A 193 -23.47 -1.57 12.56
N SER A 194 -22.57 -2.50 12.90
CA SER A 194 -22.91 -3.80 13.50
C SER A 194 -21.84 -4.25 14.51
N GLY A 195 -22.19 -5.07 15.50
CA GLY A 195 -21.20 -5.74 16.37
C GLY A 195 -20.87 -5.06 17.70
N GLU A 196 -21.69 -4.11 18.18
CA GLU A 196 -21.52 -3.54 19.52
C GLU A 196 -22.00 -4.53 20.60
N SER A 197 -21.06 -5.12 21.34
CA SER A 197 -21.32 -5.68 22.68
C SER A 197 -20.33 -5.07 23.67
N GLU A 198 -20.76 -4.82 24.91
CA GLU A 198 -19.89 -4.24 25.96
C GLU A 198 -18.61 -5.04 26.17
N GLU A 199 -18.69 -6.36 26.03
CA GLU A 199 -17.57 -7.30 26.14
C GLU A 199 -16.45 -7.03 25.11
N LYS A 200 -16.78 -6.42 23.97
CA LYS A 200 -15.85 -6.19 22.85
C LYS A 200 -15.39 -4.74 22.70
N ALA A 201 -15.77 -3.85 23.61
CA ALA A 201 -15.49 -2.42 23.54
C ALA A 201 -13.99 -2.08 23.38
N LEU A 202 -13.10 -2.80 24.07
CA LEU A 202 -11.64 -2.58 23.95
C LEU A 202 -11.10 -2.94 22.56
N ILE A 203 -11.63 -4.01 21.95
CA ILE A 203 -11.24 -4.45 20.60
C ILE A 203 -11.75 -3.44 19.57
N LEU A 204 -13.03 -3.06 19.67
CA LEU A 204 -13.65 -2.08 18.78
C LEU A 204 -12.96 -0.71 18.88
N GLY A 205 -12.56 -0.27 20.09
CA GLY A 205 -11.83 0.98 20.27
C GLY A 205 -10.41 0.97 19.69
N ARG A 206 -9.74 -0.20 19.64
CA ARG A 206 -8.46 -0.34 18.91
C ARG A 206 -8.67 -0.31 17.41
N LEU A 207 -9.69 -1.02 16.94
CA LEU A 207 -10.07 -1.05 15.53
C LEU A 207 -10.40 0.35 14.99
N GLN A 208 -11.25 1.09 15.68
CA GLN A 208 -11.62 2.45 15.26
C GLN A 208 -10.39 3.37 15.15
N ARG A 209 -9.43 3.25 16.07
CA ARG A 209 -8.17 4.00 16.00
C ARG A 209 -7.35 3.61 14.78
N GLN A 210 -7.24 2.30 14.52
CA GLN A 210 -6.53 1.78 13.35
C GLN A 210 -7.15 2.33 12.05
N VAL A 211 -8.47 2.20 11.88
CA VAL A 211 -9.19 2.69 10.69
C VAL A 211 -9.07 4.20 10.52
N ARG A 212 -9.15 4.98 11.61
CA ARG A 212 -8.95 6.44 11.57
C ARG A 212 -7.53 6.83 11.14
N SER A 213 -6.53 6.01 11.45
CA SER A 213 -5.14 6.21 11.01
C SER A 213 -4.83 5.64 9.63
N SER A 214 -5.71 4.81 9.07
CA SER A 214 -5.54 4.26 7.72
C SER A 214 -5.71 5.33 6.65
N VAL A 215 -4.99 5.15 5.55
CA VAL A 215 -5.09 5.99 4.36
C VAL A 215 -5.78 5.18 3.27
N PHE A 216 -6.62 5.84 2.49
CA PHE A 216 -7.33 5.25 1.36
C PHE A 216 -6.98 6.00 0.08
N ARG A 217 -6.86 5.29 -1.05
CA ARG A 217 -6.94 5.91 -2.36
C ARG A 217 -8.34 6.53 -2.49
N PRO A 218 -8.46 7.83 -2.76
CA PRO A 218 -9.76 8.47 -2.95
C PRO A 218 -10.37 8.00 -4.29
N MET A 219 -11.68 8.19 -4.42
CA MET A 219 -12.33 8.12 -5.73
C MET A 219 -11.85 9.29 -6.59
N LEU A 220 -11.81 9.10 -7.91
CA LEU A 220 -11.56 10.18 -8.84
C LEU A 220 -12.76 10.43 -9.74
N GLU A 221 -12.92 11.69 -10.10
CA GLU A 221 -13.84 12.17 -11.14
C GLU A 221 -13.06 13.15 -12.02
N ASP A 222 -13.05 12.92 -13.33
CA ASP A 222 -12.26 13.70 -14.30
C ASP A 222 -10.78 13.87 -13.92
N GLY A 223 -10.16 12.82 -13.38
CA GLY A 223 -8.76 12.83 -12.95
C GLY A 223 -8.49 13.58 -11.64
N ILE A 224 -9.53 14.05 -10.96
CA ILE A 224 -9.44 14.81 -9.71
C ILE A 224 -9.98 13.96 -8.56
N ALA A 225 -9.21 13.86 -7.48
CA ALA A 225 -9.67 13.17 -6.28
C ALA A 225 -10.87 13.88 -5.65
N ILE A 226 -11.92 13.13 -5.35
CA ILE A 226 -13.15 13.62 -4.73
C ILE A 226 -13.35 13.01 -3.34
N ARG A 227 -14.10 13.72 -2.51
CA ARG A 227 -14.57 13.18 -1.23
C ARG A 227 -15.73 12.22 -1.46
N SER A 228 -15.61 11.01 -0.95
CA SER A 228 -16.71 10.03 -0.92
C SER A 228 -17.35 9.97 0.46
N ILE A 229 -18.67 9.72 0.49
CA ILE A 229 -19.49 9.76 1.70
C ILE A 229 -20.04 8.37 1.99
N GLY A 230 -19.99 7.95 3.26
CA GLY A 230 -20.68 6.75 3.72
C GLY A 230 -20.20 5.42 3.11
N ASN A 231 -18.92 5.31 2.77
CA ASN A 231 -18.31 4.07 2.30
C ASN A 231 -18.45 2.97 3.36
N GLN A 232 -18.83 1.76 2.93
CA GLN A 232 -19.07 0.63 3.82
C GLN A 232 -17.96 -0.41 3.70
N PHE A 233 -17.42 -0.83 4.84
CA PHE A 233 -16.37 -1.83 4.92
C PHE A 233 -16.70 -2.88 5.98
N ARG A 234 -16.37 -4.14 5.69
CA ARG A 234 -16.45 -5.22 6.67
C ARG A 234 -15.06 -5.51 7.20
N TYR A 235 -14.86 -5.28 8.49
CA TYR A 235 -13.59 -5.56 9.12
C TYR A 235 -13.59 -6.94 9.77
N ARG A 236 -12.56 -7.73 9.49
CA ARG A 236 -12.31 -9.02 10.15
C ARG A 236 -11.32 -8.82 11.28
N TYR A 237 -11.70 -9.17 12.51
CA TYR A 237 -10.81 -9.16 13.67
C TYR A 237 -10.77 -10.53 14.34
N TRP A 238 -9.68 -10.80 15.03
CA TRP A 238 -9.44 -12.04 15.76
C TRP A 238 -9.51 -11.76 17.26
N TYR A 239 -10.11 -12.68 18.03
CA TYR A 239 -10.21 -12.59 19.50
C TYR A 239 -10.10 -13.95 20.17
#